data_AF-A5FTN0-F1
#
_entry.id   AF-A5FTN0-F1
#
_cell.length_a   1.000
_cell.length_b   1.000
_cell.length_c   1.000
_cell.angle_alpha   90.00
_cell.angle_beta   90.00
_cell.angle_gamma   90.00
#
_symmetry.space_group_name_H-M   'P 1'
#
loop_
_entity.id
_entity.type
_entity.pdbx_description
1 polymer ?
#
loop_
_entity_poly.entity_id
_entity_poly.type
_entity_poly.pdbx_seq_one_letter_code
_entity_poly.pdbx_strand_id
1 'polypeptide(L)'
;MRLCHSPFSRRHHPLFVRAVQDQIEQLWFRPSARPPDPSAAQSLESFRRFTAASEAGDLVAVRSESGGQVRFWLTNIDGLSRARGLLFTEDWPEFGDHAWLLATGRNAFCPDGQDRLVIPTAAVIRFIEEFPHGVAIDASSSRAALLSPDMASG
;
A
#
# COMPACT_ATOMS: atom_id res chain seq x y z
N MET A 1 -35.07 -69.54 -2.61
CA MET A 1 -35.43 -68.12 -2.84
C MET A 1 -34.21 -67.27 -2.50
N ARG A 2 -33.80 -66.38 -3.42
CA ARG A 2 -32.59 -65.54 -3.37
C ARG A 2 -32.74 -64.39 -2.37
N LEU A 3 -31.68 -64.09 -1.61
CA LEU A 3 -31.14 -62.74 -1.27
C LEU A 3 -29.66 -62.99 -0.90
N CYS A 4 -28.61 -62.74 -1.70
CA CYS A 4 -28.11 -61.55 -2.41
C CYS A 4 -27.76 -60.35 -1.50
N HIS A 5 -26.45 -60.11 -1.34
CA HIS A 5 -25.72 -58.84 -1.08
C HIS A 5 -25.98 -58.16 0.29
N SER A 6 -25.03 -57.53 1.00
CA SER A 6 -23.61 -57.22 0.82
C SER A 6 -23.07 -56.72 2.19
N PRO A 7 -21.76 -56.85 2.47
CA PRO A 7 -21.12 -56.14 3.56
C PRO A 7 -20.68 -54.76 3.03
N PHE A 8 -21.21 -53.66 3.57
CA PHE A 8 -20.66 -52.34 3.29
C PHE A 8 -20.40 -51.59 4.58
N SER A 9 -19.18 -51.81 5.07
CA SER A 9 -18.45 -50.92 5.96
C SER A 9 -18.47 -49.49 5.43
N ARG A 10 -18.90 -48.52 6.25
CA ARG A 10 -18.40 -47.14 6.16
C ARG A 10 -18.13 -46.62 7.56
N ARG A 11 -16.88 -46.80 7.99
CA ARG A 11 -16.26 -45.94 8.99
C ARG A 11 -16.28 -44.52 8.42
N HIS A 12 -17.05 -43.62 9.02
CA HIS A 12 -16.93 -42.20 8.73
C HIS A 12 -15.60 -41.72 9.32
N HIS A 13 -14.60 -41.60 8.45
CA HIS A 13 -13.30 -41.03 8.80
C HIS A 13 -13.47 -39.52 9.06
N PRO A 14 -13.03 -38.98 10.21
CA PRO A 14 -13.20 -37.56 10.58
C PRO A 14 -12.38 -36.58 9.71
N LEU A 15 -11.60 -37.08 8.75
CA LEU A 15 -10.79 -36.26 7.86
C LEU A 15 -11.58 -35.72 6.65
N PHE A 16 -12.75 -36.29 6.34
CA PHE A 16 -13.55 -35.84 5.19
C PHE A 16 -14.34 -34.55 5.48
N VAL A 17 -14.65 -34.28 6.76
CA VAL A 17 -15.37 -33.06 7.16
C VAL A 17 -14.45 -31.85 7.10
N ARG A 18 -13.15 -31.99 7.41
CA ARG A 18 -12.18 -30.88 7.33
C ARG A 18 -11.88 -30.44 5.90
N ALA A 19 -11.74 -31.36 4.96
CA ALA A 19 -11.44 -31.01 3.57
C ALA A 19 -12.58 -30.21 2.90
N VAL A 20 -13.83 -30.50 3.25
CA VAL A 20 -14.99 -29.73 2.75
C VAL A 20 -15.13 -28.40 3.49
N GLN A 21 -14.73 -28.32 4.77
CA GLN A 21 -14.72 -27.07 5.52
C GLN A 21 -13.67 -26.09 5.00
N ASP A 22 -12.46 -26.57 4.66
CA ASP A 22 -11.42 -25.77 4.00
C ASP A 22 -11.85 -25.31 2.59
N GLN A 23 -12.61 -26.14 1.87
CA GLN A 23 -13.16 -25.77 0.56
C GLN A 23 -14.29 -24.72 0.66
N ILE A 24 -15.11 -24.77 1.71
CA ILE A 24 -16.19 -23.80 1.94
C ILE A 24 -15.64 -22.46 2.43
N GLU A 25 -14.57 -22.43 3.25
CA GLU A 25 -13.89 -21.17 3.60
C GLU A 25 -13.13 -20.56 2.41
N GLN A 26 -12.64 -21.38 1.47
CA GLN A 26 -12.09 -20.87 0.19
C GLN A 26 -13.17 -20.33 -0.76
N LEU A 27 -14.43 -20.74 -0.61
CA LEU A 27 -15.55 -20.32 -1.48
C LEU A 27 -16.21 -19.00 -1.06
N TRP A 28 -15.77 -18.36 0.03
CA TRP A 28 -16.23 -17.02 0.44
C TRP A 28 -15.21 -15.91 0.12
N PHE A 29 -14.01 -16.27 -0.34
CA PHE A 29 -13.02 -15.32 -0.82
C PHE A 29 -13.45 -14.84 -2.21
N ARG A 30 -14.24 -13.77 -2.26
CA ARG A 30 -14.42 -12.98 -3.48
C ARG A 30 -13.16 -12.15 -3.72
N PRO A 31 -12.30 -12.42 -4.72
CA PRO A 31 -11.27 -11.47 -5.09
C PRO A 31 -11.92 -10.44 -6.02
N SER A 32 -12.68 -9.52 -5.44
CA SER A 32 -13.24 -8.39 -6.21
C SER A 32 -13.21 -7.06 -5.45
N ALA A 33 -12.58 -7.02 -4.29
CA ALA A 33 -12.23 -5.76 -3.65
C ALA A 33 -10.83 -5.39 -4.14
N ARG A 34 -10.72 -4.22 -4.79
CA ARG A 34 -9.42 -3.60 -5.04
C ARG A 34 -8.68 -3.46 -3.69
N PRO A 35 -7.36 -3.67 -3.63
CA PRO A 35 -6.65 -3.53 -2.37
C PRO A 35 -6.77 -2.09 -1.85
N PRO A 36 -6.82 -1.90 -0.51
CA PRO A 36 -6.80 -0.56 0.06
C PRO A 36 -5.43 0.08 -0.13
N ASP A 37 -5.40 1.42 -0.15
CA ASP A 37 -4.15 2.19 -0.15
C ASP A 37 -3.38 1.95 1.17
N PRO A 38 -2.14 1.40 1.13
CA PRO A 38 -1.35 1.12 2.33
C PRO A 38 -0.85 2.38 3.05
N SER A 39 -0.93 3.55 2.40
CA SER A 39 -0.53 4.84 2.96
C SER A 39 -1.71 5.66 3.50
N ALA A 40 -2.96 5.22 3.31
CA ALA A 40 -4.17 5.95 3.72
C ALA A 40 -4.22 6.27 5.23
N ALA A 41 -3.63 5.43 6.08
CA ALA A 41 -3.61 5.64 7.52
C ALA A 41 -2.51 6.62 7.99
N GLN A 42 -1.61 7.05 7.10
CA GLN A 42 -0.51 7.93 7.46
C GLN A 42 -1.00 9.36 7.63
N SER A 43 -0.78 9.93 8.82
CA SER A 43 -1.10 11.33 9.10
C SER A 43 0.05 12.26 8.70
N LEU A 44 -0.29 13.51 8.38
CA LEU A 44 0.69 14.56 8.11
C LEU A 44 1.66 14.77 9.29
N GLU A 45 1.16 14.65 10.51
CA GLU A 45 1.97 14.73 11.72
C GLU A 45 2.99 13.58 11.79
N SER A 46 2.56 12.35 11.52
CA SER A 46 3.46 11.18 11.48
C SER A 46 4.53 11.35 10.41
N PHE A 47 4.14 11.86 9.24
CA PHE A 47 5.08 12.17 8.16
C PHE A 47 6.11 13.22 8.59
N ARG A 48 5.68 14.33 9.20
CA ARG A 48 6.60 15.38 9.67
C ARG A 48 7.54 14.90 10.76
N ARG A 49 7.06 14.05 11.68
CA ARG A 49 7.92 13.43 12.70
C ARG A 49 8.96 12.52 12.07
N PHE A 50 8.54 11.70 11.09
CA PHE A 50 9.45 10.86 10.32
C PHE A 50 10.51 11.71 9.62
N THR A 51 10.13 12.69 8.80
CA THR A 51 11.08 13.50 8.03
C THR A 51 11.96 14.41 8.88
N ALA A 52 11.52 14.81 10.08
CA ALA A 52 12.36 15.54 11.02
C ALA A 52 13.54 14.67 11.52
N ALA A 53 13.29 13.38 11.76
CA ALA A 53 14.28 12.40 12.21
C ALA A 53 15.11 11.80 11.07
N SER A 54 14.68 11.93 9.82
CA SER A 54 15.38 11.35 8.67
C SER A 54 16.73 12.02 8.34
N GLU A 55 17.64 11.22 7.82
CA GLU A 55 18.98 11.60 7.35
C GLU A 55 19.23 11.11 5.91
N ALA A 56 20.32 11.56 5.31
CA ALA A 56 20.74 11.05 4.00
C ALA A 56 21.09 9.56 4.11
N GLY A 57 20.69 8.77 3.11
CA GLY A 57 20.79 7.31 3.11
C GLY A 57 19.58 6.58 3.72
N ASP A 58 18.67 7.29 4.40
CA ASP A 58 17.45 6.67 4.90
C ASP A 58 16.51 6.27 3.75
N LEU A 59 15.78 5.19 3.98
CA LEU A 59 14.77 4.70 3.05
C LEU A 59 13.51 5.56 3.12
N VAL A 60 12.93 5.84 1.96
CA VAL A 60 11.62 6.48 1.80
C VAL A 60 10.81 5.78 0.72
N ALA A 61 9.50 5.99 0.74
CA ALA A 61 8.62 5.48 -0.31
C ALA A 61 7.99 6.65 -1.07
N VAL A 62 7.81 6.47 -2.37
CA VAL A 62 7.03 7.38 -3.20
C VAL A 62 5.76 6.67 -3.64
N ARG A 63 4.64 7.36 -3.53
CA ARG A 63 3.33 6.99 -4.06
C ARG A 63 3.08 7.81 -5.32
N SER A 64 2.77 7.14 -6.43
CA SER A 64 2.27 7.78 -7.65
C SER A 64 0.91 7.23 -8.00
N GLU A 65 0.03 8.09 -8.50
CA GLU A 65 -1.31 7.71 -8.94
C GLU A 65 -1.55 8.15 -10.37
N SER A 66 -1.47 7.25 -11.33
CA SER A 66 -1.67 7.57 -12.74
C SER A 66 -2.60 6.57 -13.41
N GLY A 67 -3.47 7.05 -14.31
CA GLY A 67 -4.38 6.19 -15.08
C GLY A 67 -5.34 5.33 -14.23
N GLY A 68 -5.66 5.76 -13.00
CA GLY A 68 -6.49 5.01 -12.07
C GLY A 68 -5.77 3.85 -11.37
N GLN A 69 -4.45 3.80 -11.46
CA GLN A 69 -3.58 2.86 -10.75
C GLN A 69 -2.71 3.62 -9.76
N VAL A 70 -2.44 2.99 -8.61
CA VAL A 70 -1.46 3.48 -7.66
C VAL A 70 -0.25 2.57 -7.69
N ARG A 71 0.92 3.18 -7.81
CA ARG A 71 2.21 2.53 -7.75
C ARG A 71 2.99 3.10 -6.57
N PHE A 72 3.69 2.22 -5.86
CA PHE A 72 4.65 2.60 -4.86
C PHE A 72 6.04 2.13 -5.27
N TRP A 73 7.06 2.85 -4.85
CA TRP A 73 8.44 2.38 -4.94
C TRP A 73 9.26 2.92 -3.76
N LEU A 74 10.35 2.20 -3.47
CA LEU A 74 11.32 2.61 -2.47
C LEU A 74 12.47 3.35 -3.15
N THR A 75 12.99 4.36 -2.48
CA THR A 75 14.21 5.07 -2.87
C THR A 75 14.92 5.55 -1.59
N ASN A 76 16.18 5.94 -1.70
CA ASN A 76 16.90 6.52 -0.57
C ASN A 76 16.85 8.05 -0.64
N ILE A 77 17.02 8.67 0.52
CA ILE A 77 17.25 10.11 0.63
C ILE A 77 18.69 10.40 0.19
N ASP A 78 18.85 11.14 -0.90
CA ASP A 78 20.16 11.64 -1.34
C ASP A 78 20.63 12.80 -0.44
N GLY A 79 19.72 13.68 -0.05
CA GLY A 79 20.04 14.80 0.82
C GLY A 79 18.83 15.52 1.39
N LEU A 80 19.06 16.39 2.38
CA LEU A 80 18.01 17.23 2.97
C LEU A 80 18.48 18.68 3.07
N SER A 81 17.60 19.61 2.69
CA SER A 81 17.76 21.04 2.95
C SER A 81 16.65 21.52 3.88
N ARG A 82 16.87 21.38 5.19
CA ARG A 82 15.92 21.81 6.22
C ARG A 82 15.61 23.31 6.16
N ALA A 83 16.61 24.14 5.84
CA ALA A 83 16.44 25.58 5.66
C ALA A 83 15.50 25.93 4.50
N ARG A 84 15.46 25.11 3.44
CA ARG A 84 14.56 25.28 2.30
C ARG A 84 13.28 24.45 2.42
N GLY A 85 13.17 23.61 3.45
CA GLY A 85 12.05 22.69 3.60
C GLY A 85 12.02 21.57 2.56
N LEU A 86 13.18 21.15 2.03
CA LEU A 86 13.27 20.16 0.95
C LEU A 86 13.99 18.89 1.37
N LEU A 87 13.54 17.77 0.81
CA LEU A 87 14.16 16.45 0.82
C LEU A 87 14.43 16.04 -0.62
N PHE A 88 15.63 15.52 -0.89
CA PHE A 88 16.06 15.04 -2.19
C PHE A 88 16.16 13.52 -2.15
N THR A 89 15.58 12.84 -3.14
CA THR A 89 15.71 11.38 -3.30
C THR A 89 16.70 11.03 -4.40
N GLU A 90 17.25 9.83 -4.37
CA GLU A 90 18.13 9.34 -5.45
C GLU A 90 17.42 9.35 -6.82
N ASP A 91 18.21 9.62 -7.87
CA ASP A 91 17.74 9.73 -9.25
C ASP A 91 17.04 8.43 -9.69
N TRP A 92 15.76 8.55 -10.05
CA TRP A 92 15.03 7.50 -10.75
C TRP A 92 14.85 7.92 -12.21
N PRO A 93 15.42 7.18 -13.18
CA PRO A 93 15.51 7.62 -14.58
C PRO A 93 14.15 7.79 -15.30
N GLU A 94 13.06 7.33 -14.72
CA GLU A 94 11.70 7.38 -15.28
C GLU A 94 10.89 8.62 -14.85
N PHE A 95 11.25 9.28 -13.74
CA PHE A 95 10.45 10.36 -13.15
C PHE A 95 11.37 11.52 -12.76
N GLY A 96 11.65 12.39 -13.72
CA GLY A 96 12.49 13.56 -13.52
C GLY A 96 11.81 14.59 -12.63
N ASP A 97 12.17 14.57 -11.34
CA ASP A 97 12.21 15.69 -10.39
C ASP A 97 12.18 15.14 -8.94
N HIS A 98 13.32 15.18 -8.25
CA HIS A 98 13.53 14.44 -6.97
C HIS A 98 13.49 15.30 -5.71
N ALA A 99 12.87 16.48 -5.75
CA ALA A 99 12.73 17.33 -4.56
C ALA A 99 11.31 17.24 -3.98
N TRP A 100 11.23 17.05 -2.67
CA TRP A 100 9.98 16.85 -1.93
C TRP A 100 9.88 17.88 -0.81
N LEU A 101 8.71 18.45 -0.63
CA LEU A 101 8.42 19.38 0.46
C LEU A 101 8.34 18.61 1.79
N LEU A 102 9.26 18.86 2.71
CA LEU A 102 9.29 18.25 4.05
C LEU A 102 7.98 18.46 4.84
N ALA A 103 7.28 19.57 4.56
CA ALA A 103 6.07 19.93 5.25
C ALA A 103 4.84 19.09 4.85
N THR A 104 4.83 18.53 3.64
CA THR A 104 3.63 17.91 3.02
C THR A 104 3.89 16.60 2.26
N GLY A 105 5.14 16.29 1.95
CA GLY A 105 5.54 15.16 1.11
C GLY A 105 5.23 15.35 -0.37
N ARG A 106 4.73 16.52 -0.80
CA ARG A 106 4.45 16.79 -2.23
C ARG A 106 5.75 17.04 -2.99
N ASN A 107 5.75 16.74 -4.28
CA ASN A 107 6.84 17.12 -5.18
C ASN A 107 6.97 18.66 -5.21
N ALA A 108 8.19 19.18 -5.09
CA ALA A 108 8.44 20.62 -5.03
C ALA A 108 8.31 21.31 -6.41
N PHE A 109 8.51 20.57 -7.49
CA PHE A 109 8.42 21.07 -8.87
C PHE A 109 7.03 20.86 -9.48
N CYS A 110 6.32 19.82 -9.02
CA CYS A 110 4.91 19.59 -9.33
C CYS A 110 4.06 19.41 -8.06
N PRO A 111 3.77 20.50 -7.30
CA PRO A 111 3.06 20.39 -6.03
C PRO A 111 1.65 19.81 -6.16
N ASP A 112 0.97 20.07 -7.28
CA ASP A 112 -0.36 19.53 -7.59
C ASP A 112 -0.31 18.22 -8.39
N GLY A 113 0.89 17.65 -8.51
CA GLY A 113 1.12 16.36 -9.14
C GLY A 113 0.52 15.19 -8.37
N GLN A 114 0.58 14.03 -9.03
CA GLN A 114 0.06 12.77 -8.53
C GLN A 114 1.04 12.05 -7.59
N ASP A 115 2.26 12.55 -7.49
CA ASP A 115 3.36 11.93 -6.76
C ASP A 115 3.53 12.51 -5.36
N ARG A 116 3.76 11.63 -4.39
CA ARG A 116 3.98 12.01 -2.98
C ARG A 116 4.96 11.10 -2.29
N LEU A 117 5.79 11.71 -1.45
CA LEU A 117 6.58 11.02 -0.46
C LEU A 117 5.68 10.50 0.67
N VAL A 118 5.87 9.24 1.04
CA VAL A 118 5.17 8.57 2.14
C VAL A 118 6.19 7.82 3.01
N ILE A 119 5.79 7.50 4.23
CA ILE A 119 6.61 6.73 5.16
C ILE A 119 6.68 5.28 4.65
N PRO A 120 7.88 4.67 4.54
CA PRO A 120 8.04 3.28 4.10
C PRO A 120 7.67 2.30 5.23
N THR A 121 6.40 2.30 5.63
CA THR A 121 5.87 1.36 6.63
C THR A 121 5.91 -0.08 6.10
N ALA A 122 5.85 -1.07 6.99
CA ALA A 122 5.79 -2.48 6.60
C ALA A 122 4.63 -2.80 5.64
N ALA A 123 3.49 -2.12 5.79
CA ALA A 123 2.36 -2.28 4.87
C ALA A 123 2.67 -1.75 3.47
N VAL A 124 3.37 -0.62 3.36
CA VAL A 124 3.79 -0.05 2.07
C VAL A 124 4.83 -0.95 1.42
N ILE A 125 5.84 -1.42 2.16
CA ILE A 125 6.88 -2.31 1.65
C ILE A 125 6.26 -3.60 1.09
N ARG A 126 5.37 -4.24 1.87
CA ARG A 126 4.68 -5.46 1.42
C ARG A 126 3.82 -5.21 0.18
N PHE A 127 3.17 -4.05 0.09
CA PHE A 127 2.38 -3.68 -1.08
C PHE A 127 3.24 -3.52 -2.33
N ILE A 128 4.45 -2.96 -2.20
CA ILE A 128 5.41 -2.84 -3.31
C ILE A 128 5.84 -4.22 -3.81
N GLU A 129 6.09 -5.16 -2.89
CA GLU A 129 6.44 -6.55 -3.23
C GLU A 129 5.29 -7.29 -3.93
N GLU A 130 4.05 -7.07 -3.50
CA GLU A 130 2.85 -7.72 -4.04
C GLU A 130 2.40 -7.10 -5.38
N PHE A 131 2.58 -5.79 -5.56
CA PHE A 131 2.12 -5.03 -6.73
C PHE A 131 3.23 -4.13 -7.32
N PRO A 132 4.33 -4.69 -7.85
CA PRO A 132 5.52 -3.91 -8.27
C PRO A 132 5.26 -2.94 -9.45
N HIS A 133 4.23 -3.21 -10.25
CA HIS A 133 3.82 -2.38 -11.39
C HIS A 133 2.65 -1.44 -11.06
N GLY A 134 2.19 -1.43 -9.81
CA GLY A 134 1.00 -0.72 -9.39
C GLY A 134 -0.29 -1.48 -9.66
N VAL A 135 -1.36 -1.04 -8.99
CA VAL A 135 -2.67 -1.69 -9.05
C VAL A 135 -3.77 -0.65 -8.86
N ALA A 136 -4.94 -0.88 -9.44
CA ALA A 136 -6.11 -0.08 -9.12
C ALA A 136 -6.51 -0.33 -7.66
N ILE A 137 -6.49 0.71 -6.83
CA ILE A 137 -6.90 0.65 -5.43
C ILE A 137 -8.38 1.00 -5.26
N ASP A 138 -8.95 0.66 -4.11
CA ASP A 138 -10.31 1.08 -3.76
C ASP A 138 -10.39 2.61 -3.68
N ALA A 139 -11.29 3.21 -4.46
CA ALA A 139 -11.50 4.66 -4.52
C ALA A 139 -11.94 5.25 -3.17
N SER A 140 -12.50 4.43 -2.28
CA SER A 140 -12.81 4.84 -0.90
C SER A 140 -11.53 5.10 -0.07
N SER A 141 -10.42 4.46 -0.44
CA SER A 141 -9.12 4.52 0.24
C SER A 141 -8.12 5.50 -0.37
N SER A 142 -8.31 5.90 -1.64
CA SER A 142 -7.38 6.79 -2.37
C SER A 142 -7.38 8.24 -1.86
N ARG A 143 -8.45 8.68 -1.19
CA ARG A 143 -8.62 10.07 -0.74
C ARG A 143 -7.97 10.39 0.61
N ALA A 144 -7.43 9.38 1.30
CA ALA A 144 -6.91 9.51 2.67
C ALA A 144 -5.40 9.77 2.73
N ALA A 145 -4.66 9.69 1.62
CA ALA A 145 -3.24 10.00 1.61
C ALA A 145 -3.00 11.53 1.68
N LEU A 146 -2.81 12.03 2.90
CA LEU A 146 -2.20 13.31 3.27
C LEU A 146 -2.96 14.63 3.01
N LEU A 147 -4.24 14.64 2.57
CA LEU A 147 -5.01 15.89 2.44
C LEU A 147 -6.52 15.73 2.64
N SER A 148 -6.98 15.94 3.88
CA SER A 148 -8.07 16.90 4.02
C SER A 148 -7.41 18.28 4.09
N PRO A 149 -7.77 19.26 3.24
CA PRO A 149 -7.55 20.65 3.62
C PRO A 149 -8.30 20.87 4.92
N ASP A 150 -7.66 21.59 5.84
CA ASP A 150 -8.29 22.16 7.03
C ASP A 150 -9.61 22.82 6.60
N MET A 151 -10.72 22.13 6.80
CA MET A 151 -12.07 22.66 6.63
C MET A 151 -12.46 23.24 7.99
N ALA A 152 -11.84 24.36 8.36
CA ALA A 152 -12.34 25.25 9.40
C ALA A 152 -11.64 26.61 9.30
N SER A 153 -12.06 27.41 8.32
CA SER A 153 -12.23 28.84 8.59
C SER A 153 -13.31 28.98 9.66
N GLY A 154 -12.96 29.61 10.78
CA GLY A 154 -13.86 30.02 11.86
C GLY A 154 -13.15 31.01 12.75
#